data_AF-A0A815I828-F1
#
_entry.id   AF-A0A815I828-F1
#
_cell.length_a   1.000
_cell.length_b   1.000
_cell.length_c   1.000
_cell.angle_alpha   90.00
_cell.angle_beta   90.00
_cell.angle_gamma   90.00
#
_symmetry.space_group_name_H-M   'P 1'
#
loop_
_entity.id
_entity.type
_entity.pdbx_description
1 polymer ?
#
loop_
_entity_poly.entity_id
_entity_poly.type
_entity_poly.pdbx_seq_one_letter_code
_entity_poly.pdbx_strand_id
1 'polypeptide(L)'
;MLHFGATPQLAQKLIDIGYLHYSKFGKFCPVSLHNGDCFPPPFGLDKSPCTVVYRKYVYFLTDDEARNEFIKNPMFYIRQPPPKSLIPAKIAIIGPPKSGKTTVAKRIVQEMGCVRISLGDAIRYILEKQRHTILGKEMQEILVKGNDIIPETAIRCLEVALMNAKCQTRGFILDGFPLTKKHVELLVEKGIIPFKLFELECDLTECTIRAMKDRNDPNRQFPLPDSPEAISYKNAIYQHEII
;
A
#
# COMPACT_ATOMS: atom_id res chain seq x y z
N MET A 1 22.20 -19.84 28.69
CA MET A 1 22.36 -18.39 28.93
C MET A 1 21.36 -17.64 28.09
N LEU A 2 20.36 -17.01 28.73
CA LEU A 2 19.41 -16.09 28.11
C LEU A 2 20.03 -14.69 28.18
N HIS A 3 20.28 -14.04 27.05
CA HIS A 3 20.72 -12.64 27.05
C HIS A 3 19.53 -11.70 26.82
N PHE A 4 19.36 -10.82 27.80
CA PHE A 4 18.34 -9.78 27.89
C PHE A 4 18.44 -8.76 26.74
N GLY A 5 17.32 -8.08 26.48
CA GLY A 5 17.05 -7.25 25.29
C GLY A 5 18.24 -6.45 24.77
N ALA A 6 18.68 -6.77 23.56
CA ALA A 6 19.58 -5.92 22.80
C ALA A 6 18.78 -4.75 22.22
N THR A 7 19.38 -3.56 22.14
CA THR A 7 18.81 -2.49 21.32
C THR A 7 18.88 -2.90 19.84
N PRO A 8 17.94 -2.46 18.97
CA PRO A 8 17.94 -2.83 17.56
C PRO A 8 19.26 -2.50 16.84
N GLN A 9 19.92 -1.41 17.25
CA GLN A 9 21.21 -0.97 16.72
C GLN A 9 22.36 -1.92 17.09
N LEU A 10 22.39 -2.40 18.34
CA LEU A 10 23.39 -3.37 18.80
C LEU A 10 23.18 -4.73 18.13
N ALA A 11 21.92 -5.17 18.02
CA ALA A 11 21.58 -6.40 17.33
C ALA A 11 22.05 -6.36 15.86
N GLN A 12 21.86 -5.23 15.17
CA GLN A 12 22.33 -5.05 13.80
C GLN A 12 23.86 -5.17 13.70
N LYS A 13 24.62 -4.47 14.56
CA LYS A 13 26.09 -4.58 14.58
C LYS A 13 26.57 -6.01 14.80
N LEU A 14 25.93 -6.75 15.70
CA LEU A 14 26.30 -8.15 16.00
C LEU A 14 25.96 -9.10 14.85
N ILE A 15 24.93 -8.78 14.06
CA ILE A 15 24.62 -9.50 12.82
C ILE A 15 25.69 -9.22 11.76
N ASP A 16 26.09 -7.95 11.60
CA ASP A 16 27.08 -7.53 10.60
C ASP A 16 28.47 -8.16 10.87
N ILE A 17 28.83 -8.35 12.15
CA ILE A 17 30.07 -9.02 12.59
C ILE A 17 29.96 -10.56 12.49
N GLY A 18 28.77 -11.11 12.22
CA GLY A 18 28.52 -12.54 12.10
C GLY A 18 28.41 -13.28 13.43
N TYR A 19 28.33 -12.57 14.56
CA TYR A 19 28.17 -13.16 15.90
C TYR A 19 26.73 -13.65 16.13
N LEU A 20 25.74 -12.94 15.57
CA LEU A 20 24.33 -13.31 15.57
C LEU A 20 23.80 -13.48 14.15
N HIS A 21 22.73 -14.24 13.99
CA HIS A 21 22.05 -14.45 12.72
C HIS A 21 20.59 -14.00 12.80
N TYR A 22 20.01 -13.62 11.66
CA TYR A 22 18.57 -13.46 11.56
C TYR A 22 17.87 -14.79 11.86
N SER A 23 16.81 -14.76 12.66
CA SER A 23 15.97 -15.95 12.86
C SER A 23 15.28 -16.36 11.56
N LYS A 24 14.74 -17.59 11.52
CA LYS A 24 13.87 -18.04 10.41
C LYS A 24 12.61 -17.18 10.20
N PHE A 25 12.28 -16.32 11.17
CA PHE A 25 11.19 -15.36 11.07
C PHE A 25 11.65 -14.01 10.51
N GLY A 26 12.95 -13.79 10.25
CA GLY A 26 13.47 -12.51 9.77
C GLY A 26 13.08 -11.36 10.69
N LYS A 27 12.31 -10.40 10.17
CA LYS A 27 11.76 -9.25 10.91
C LYS A 27 10.35 -9.47 11.45
N PHE A 28 9.76 -10.65 11.27
CA PHE A 28 8.43 -10.96 11.77
C PHE A 28 8.47 -11.29 13.26
N CYS A 29 7.44 -10.82 13.97
CA CYS A 29 7.23 -11.15 15.37
C CYS A 29 6.70 -12.58 15.49
N PRO A 30 7.42 -13.51 16.15
CA PRO A 30 6.94 -14.87 16.33
C PRO A 30 5.64 -14.93 17.15
N VAL A 31 5.44 -14.03 18.11
CA VAL A 31 4.23 -13.99 18.95
C VAL A 31 3.03 -13.52 18.14
N SER A 32 3.17 -12.42 17.41
CA SER A 32 2.10 -11.92 16.53
C SER A 32 1.77 -12.93 15.44
N LEU A 33 2.78 -13.58 14.85
CA LEU A 33 2.58 -14.63 13.85
C LEU A 33 1.78 -15.82 14.40
N HIS A 34 2.06 -16.23 15.64
CA HIS A 34 1.29 -17.29 16.30
C HIS A 34 -0.18 -16.89 16.53
N ASN A 35 -0.42 -15.62 16.81
CA ASN A 35 -1.77 -15.08 17.04
C ASN A 35 -2.54 -14.78 15.74
N GLY A 36 -1.95 -15.08 14.57
CA GLY A 36 -2.56 -14.91 13.25
C GLY A 36 -2.08 -13.69 12.46
N ASP A 37 -1.27 -12.82 13.06
CA ASP A 37 -0.75 -11.63 12.37
C ASP A 37 0.40 -12.01 11.44
N CYS A 38 0.10 -12.07 10.15
CA CYS A 38 1.05 -12.47 9.11
C CYS A 38 1.90 -11.31 8.58
N PHE A 39 1.97 -10.17 9.29
CA PHE A 39 2.66 -8.97 8.83
C PHE A 39 3.87 -8.66 9.71
N PRO A 40 4.97 -8.17 9.13
CA PRO A 40 6.05 -7.65 9.95
C PRO A 40 5.50 -6.48 10.78
N PRO A 41 5.98 -6.29 12.02
CA PRO A 41 5.59 -5.17 12.87
C PRO A 41 5.56 -3.86 12.05
N PRO A 42 4.61 -2.94 12.30
CA PRO A 42 4.64 -1.63 11.69
C PRO A 42 5.94 -0.92 12.08
N PHE A 43 6.97 -1.05 11.25
CA PHE A 43 8.15 -0.21 11.32
C PHE A 43 7.70 1.21 10.95
N GLY A 44 7.43 2.04 11.97
CA GLY A 44 7.20 3.48 11.80
C GLY A 44 5.82 4.03 12.18
N LEU A 45 5.11 3.43 13.14
CA LEU A 45 4.03 4.11 13.87
C LEU A 45 4.35 4.03 15.36
N ASP A 46 4.96 5.10 15.90
CA ASP A 46 5.18 5.45 17.32
C ASP A 46 5.79 4.42 18.29
N LYS A 47 6.11 3.20 17.84
CA LYS A 47 6.72 2.16 18.68
C LYS A 47 8.00 1.64 18.04
N SER A 48 9.10 1.79 18.77
CA SER A 48 10.38 1.19 18.38
C SER A 48 10.32 -0.33 18.55
N PRO A 49 10.63 -1.12 17.52
CA PRO A 49 10.58 -2.58 17.60
C PRO A 49 11.54 -3.09 18.68
N CYS A 50 11.07 -4.02 19.52
CA CYS A 50 11.91 -4.65 20.53
C CYS A 50 12.68 -5.83 19.92
N THR A 51 13.98 -5.93 20.19
CA THR A 51 14.80 -7.07 19.75
C THR A 51 15.16 -7.97 20.91
N VAL A 52 14.99 -9.28 20.73
CA VAL A 52 15.41 -10.31 21.68
C VAL A 52 16.40 -11.23 21.00
N VAL A 53 17.48 -11.55 21.71
CA VAL A 53 18.46 -12.54 21.27
C VAL A 53 18.16 -13.85 21.99
N TYR A 54 17.90 -14.91 21.23
CA TYR A 54 17.73 -16.25 21.78
C TYR A 54 18.63 -17.23 21.02
N ARG A 55 19.58 -17.83 21.76
CA ARG A 55 20.69 -18.63 21.21
C ARG A 55 21.55 -17.76 20.26
N LYS A 56 21.75 -18.19 19.01
CA LYS A 56 22.50 -17.44 17.98
C LYS A 56 21.60 -16.57 17.09
N TYR A 57 20.32 -16.42 17.43
CA TYR A 57 19.34 -15.77 16.55
C TYR A 57 18.73 -14.52 17.17
N VAL A 58 18.50 -13.52 16.32
CA VAL A 58 17.77 -12.28 16.66
C VAL A 58 16.30 -12.41 16.25
N TYR A 59 15.41 -12.03 17.16
CA TYR A 59 13.97 -11.98 16.98
C TYR A 59 13.49 -10.53 17.16
N PHE A 60 12.65 -10.06 16.24
CA PHE A 60 12.02 -8.74 16.29
C PHE A 60 10.60 -8.90 16.81
N LEU A 61 10.19 -8.08 17.77
CA LEU A 61 8.90 -8.15 18.44
C LEU A 61 8.17 -6.81 18.31
N THR A 62 6.85 -6.85 18.21
CA THR A 62 6.02 -5.66 18.00
C THR A 62 6.04 -4.73 19.21
N ASP A 63 5.88 -5.30 20.40
CA ASP A 63 5.67 -4.58 21.67
C ASP A 63 6.39 -5.27 22.83
N ASP A 64 6.55 -4.55 23.95
CA ASP A 64 7.12 -5.09 25.19
C ASP A 64 6.29 -6.26 25.76
N GLU A 65 4.98 -6.30 25.53
CA GLU A 65 4.10 -7.40 25.92
C GLU A 65 4.47 -8.69 25.17
N ALA A 66 4.53 -8.61 23.83
CA ALA A 66 4.96 -9.72 22.97
C ALA A 66 6.38 -10.17 23.34
N ARG A 67 7.26 -9.24 23.72
CA ARG A 67 8.60 -9.57 24.23
C ARG A 67 8.54 -10.43 25.50
N ASN A 68 7.72 -10.03 26.46
CA ASN A 68 7.61 -10.74 27.73
C ASN A 68 7.00 -12.13 27.56
N GLU A 69 6.00 -12.28 26.68
CA GLU A 69 5.44 -13.59 26.31
C GLU A 69 6.48 -14.50 25.64
N PHE A 70 7.21 -13.94 24.66
CA PHE A 70 8.27 -14.69 23.99
C PHE A 70 9.35 -15.16 24.96
N ILE A 71 9.76 -14.32 25.91
CA ILE A 71 10.76 -14.68 26.92
C ILE A 71 10.24 -15.78 27.87
N LYS A 72 8.96 -15.76 28.23
CA LYS A 72 8.35 -16.78 29.08
C LYS A 72 8.36 -18.15 28.43
N ASN A 73 8.06 -18.25 27.13
CA ASN A 73 8.03 -19.53 26.42
C ASN A 73 8.57 -19.44 24.98
N PRO A 74 9.90 -19.29 24.77
CA PRO A 74 10.47 -19.09 23.44
C PRO A 74 10.23 -20.29 22.52
N MET A 75 10.28 -21.50 23.07
CA MET A 75 10.18 -22.74 22.28
C MET A 75 8.81 -22.92 21.65
N PHE A 76 7.74 -22.42 22.29
CA PHE A 76 6.39 -22.46 21.75
C PHE A 76 6.30 -21.67 20.44
N TYR A 77 6.76 -20.41 20.45
CA TYR A 77 6.73 -19.54 19.27
C TYR A 77 7.78 -19.89 18.21
N ILE A 78 8.94 -20.44 18.60
CA ILE A 78 9.99 -20.79 17.64
C ILE A 78 9.62 -22.03 16.81
N ARG A 79 8.80 -22.95 17.34
CA ARG A 79 8.46 -24.21 16.65
C ARG A 79 7.52 -24.03 15.46
N GLN A 80 6.79 -22.93 15.39
CA GLN A 80 5.86 -22.65 14.30
C GLN A 80 6.58 -22.55 12.93
N PRO A 81 5.89 -22.76 11.81
CA PRO A 81 6.48 -22.62 10.48
C PRO A 81 7.01 -21.21 10.27
N PRO A 82 8.06 -21.02 9.44
CA PRO A 82 8.49 -19.68 9.05
C PRO A 82 7.34 -18.91 8.40
N PRO A 83 7.31 -17.57 8.52
CA PRO A 83 6.28 -16.77 7.89
C PRO A 83 6.31 -17.07 6.39
N LYS A 84 5.13 -17.23 5.78
CA LYS A 84 5.04 -17.34 4.33
C LYS A 84 5.72 -16.11 3.74
N SER A 85 6.66 -16.31 2.81
CA SER A 85 7.29 -15.22 2.09
C SER A 85 6.19 -14.28 1.58
N LEU A 86 6.15 -13.06 2.10
CA LEU A 86 5.20 -12.05 1.62
C LEU A 86 5.63 -11.71 0.19
N ILE A 87 5.05 -12.40 -0.78
CA ILE A 87 4.99 -11.88 -2.14
C ILE A 87 4.28 -10.54 -1.98
N PRO A 88 4.93 -9.39 -2.28
CA PRO A 88 4.33 -8.08 -2.10
C PRO A 88 2.98 -8.06 -2.82
N ALA A 89 1.91 -7.72 -2.09
CA ALA A 89 0.57 -7.72 -2.67
C ALA A 89 0.48 -6.61 -3.71
N LYS A 90 0.47 -6.95 -4.99
CA LYS A 90 0.22 -6.01 -6.09
C LYS A 90 -1.21 -6.21 -6.56
N ILE A 91 -2.09 -5.29 -6.21
CA ILE A 91 -3.53 -5.41 -6.49
C ILE A 91 -3.98 -4.18 -7.28
N ALA A 92 -4.90 -4.36 -8.22
CA ALA A 92 -5.65 -3.27 -8.82
C ALA A 92 -7.14 -3.44 -8.50
N ILE A 93 -7.82 -2.33 -8.23
CA ILE A 93 -9.26 -2.30 -7.95
C ILE A 93 -9.91 -1.35 -8.95
N ILE A 94 -10.77 -1.91 -9.79
CA ILE A 94 -11.52 -1.19 -10.83
C ILE A 94 -13.03 -1.33 -10.59
N GLY A 95 -13.83 -0.62 -11.37
CA GLY A 95 -15.28 -0.52 -11.19
C GLY A 95 -15.82 0.87 -11.53
N PRO A 96 -17.15 1.02 -11.69
CA PRO A 96 -17.79 2.26 -12.08
C PRO A 96 -17.64 3.35 -10.99
N PRO A 97 -17.80 4.64 -11.32
CA PRO A 97 -17.71 5.72 -10.34
C PRO A 97 -18.67 5.47 -9.17
N LYS A 98 -18.23 5.76 -7.93
CA LYS A 98 -19.01 5.55 -6.69
C LYS A 98 -19.38 4.08 -6.33
N SER A 99 -18.78 3.08 -6.98
CA SER A 99 -18.95 1.66 -6.61
C SER A 99 -18.35 1.27 -5.26
N GLY A 100 -17.50 2.11 -4.65
CA GLY A 100 -16.87 1.85 -3.35
C GLY A 100 -15.43 1.35 -3.41
N LYS A 101 -14.76 1.42 -4.58
CA LYS A 101 -13.35 1.03 -4.79
C LYS A 101 -12.41 1.52 -3.68
N THR A 102 -12.42 2.82 -3.39
CA THR A 102 -11.56 3.42 -2.37
C THR A 102 -11.85 2.88 -0.97
N THR A 103 -13.11 2.58 -0.65
CA THR A 103 -13.48 2.00 0.65
C THR A 103 -12.91 0.59 0.78
N VAL A 104 -13.04 -0.23 -0.26
CA VAL A 104 -12.46 -1.58 -0.30
C VAL A 104 -10.94 -1.51 -0.24
N ALA A 105 -10.31 -0.64 -1.03
CA ALA A 105 -8.87 -0.42 -1.01
C ALA A 105 -8.35 -0.06 0.38
N LYS A 106 -9.03 0.85 1.09
CA LYS A 106 -8.68 1.26 2.46
C LYS A 106 -8.77 0.09 3.44
N ARG A 107 -9.81 -0.75 3.35
CA ARG A 107 -9.94 -1.94 4.21
C ARG A 107 -8.81 -2.94 3.96
N ILE A 108 -8.51 -3.24 2.70
CA ILE A 108 -7.40 -4.16 2.35
C ILE A 108 -6.05 -3.59 2.81
N VAL A 109 -5.85 -2.27 2.72
CA VAL A 109 -4.64 -1.62 3.25
C VAL A 109 -4.53 -1.74 4.77
N GLN A 110 -5.63 -1.60 5.50
CA GLN A 110 -5.65 -1.79 6.96
C GLN A 110 -5.30 -3.23 7.33
N GLU A 111 -5.85 -4.21 6.61
CA GLU A 111 -5.62 -5.64 6.88
C GLU A 111 -4.24 -6.11 6.42
N MET A 112 -3.76 -5.65 5.24
CA MET A 112 -2.53 -6.16 4.63
C MET A 112 -1.29 -5.27 4.83
N GLY A 113 -1.46 -4.06 5.37
CA GLY A 113 -0.37 -3.11 5.60
C GLY A 113 0.35 -2.63 4.33
N CYS A 114 -0.23 -2.87 3.15
CA CYS A 114 0.25 -2.42 1.84
C CYS A 114 -0.07 -0.94 1.62
N VAL A 115 0.38 -0.35 0.50
CA VAL A 115 0.18 1.08 0.22
C VAL A 115 -0.94 1.29 -0.79
N ARG A 116 -1.95 2.10 -0.44
CA ARG A 116 -2.96 2.55 -1.41
C ARG A 116 -2.41 3.68 -2.26
N ILE A 117 -2.47 3.55 -3.58
CA ILE A 117 -2.07 4.58 -4.53
C ILE A 117 -3.19 4.78 -5.54
N SER A 118 -3.73 5.99 -5.63
CA SER A 118 -4.53 6.43 -6.78
C SER A 118 -3.67 7.28 -7.72
N LEU A 119 -4.09 7.41 -8.98
CA LEU A 119 -3.39 8.27 -9.93
C LEU A 119 -3.32 9.73 -9.44
N GLY A 120 -4.40 10.23 -8.84
CA GLY A 120 -4.44 11.57 -8.25
C GLY A 120 -3.48 11.72 -7.06
N ASP A 121 -3.29 10.68 -6.25
CA ASP A 121 -2.28 10.69 -5.17
C ASP A 121 -0.86 10.73 -5.73
N ALA A 122 -0.59 9.97 -6.79
CA ALA A 122 0.72 9.98 -7.46
C ALA A 122 1.04 11.35 -8.05
N ILE A 123 0.08 11.98 -8.75
CA ILE A 123 0.26 13.33 -9.30
C ILE A 123 0.49 14.35 -8.19
N ARG A 124 -0.32 14.33 -7.12
CA ARG A 124 -0.14 15.23 -5.97
C ARG A 124 1.24 15.04 -5.32
N TYR A 125 1.68 13.80 -5.15
CA TYR A 125 3.01 13.50 -4.64
C TYR A 125 4.11 14.14 -5.50
N ILE A 126 4.00 14.07 -6.83
CA ILE A 126 4.96 14.71 -7.73
C ILE A 126 4.95 16.23 -7.58
N LEU A 127 3.78 16.86 -7.54
CA LEU A 127 3.64 18.31 -7.41
C LEU A 127 4.13 18.85 -6.07
N GLU A 128 3.97 18.08 -4.99
CA GLU A 128 4.36 18.48 -3.64
C GLU A 128 5.81 18.15 -3.30
N LYS A 129 6.31 16.99 -3.73
CA LYS A 129 7.62 16.45 -3.30
C LYS A 129 8.69 16.48 -4.40
N GLN A 130 8.29 16.49 -5.67
CA GLN A 130 9.19 16.36 -6.82
C GLN A 130 9.07 17.53 -7.81
N ARG A 131 8.57 18.69 -7.37
CA ARG A 131 8.30 19.85 -8.23
C ARG A 131 9.51 20.36 -9.02
N HIS A 132 10.71 20.20 -8.47
CA HIS A 132 11.97 20.66 -9.09
C HIS A 132 12.43 19.75 -10.24
N THR A 133 11.90 18.53 -10.33
CA THR A 133 12.25 17.56 -11.37
C THR A 133 11.61 17.93 -12.72
N ILE A 134 12.11 17.35 -13.81
CA ILE A 134 11.56 17.53 -15.16
C ILE A 134 10.07 17.14 -15.19
N LEU A 135 9.73 15.98 -14.60
CA LEU A 135 8.35 15.50 -14.52
C LEU A 135 7.46 16.45 -13.70
N GLY A 136 7.98 16.99 -12.59
CA GLY A 136 7.25 17.96 -11.76
C GLY A 136 6.93 19.25 -12.49
N LYS A 137 7.89 19.80 -13.25
CA LYS A 137 7.70 20.99 -14.08
C LYS A 137 6.72 20.74 -15.23
N GLU A 138 6.89 19.63 -15.95
CA GLU A 138 5.99 19.19 -17.02
C GLU A 138 4.54 19.10 -16.51
N MET A 139 4.32 18.42 -15.38
CA MET A 139 3.00 18.30 -14.78
C MET A 139 2.41 19.64 -14.34
N GLN A 140 3.23 20.54 -13.79
CA GLN A 140 2.76 21.87 -13.41
C GLN A 140 2.31 22.67 -14.63
N GLU A 141 3.06 22.62 -15.74
CA GLU A 141 2.71 23.32 -16.96
C GLU A 141 1.41 22.79 -17.59
N ILE A 142 1.23 21.46 -17.64
CA ILE A 142 0.00 20.83 -18.15
C ILE A 142 -1.22 21.33 -17.35
N LEU A 143 -1.12 21.33 -16.02
CA LEU A 143 -2.21 21.75 -15.14
C LEU A 143 -2.50 23.26 -15.22
N VAL A 144 -1.46 24.11 -15.30
CA VAL A 144 -1.64 25.56 -15.44
C VAL A 144 -2.31 25.90 -16.77
N LYS A 145 -2.03 25.15 -17.84
CA LYS A 145 -2.68 25.31 -19.15
C LYS A 145 -4.10 24.73 -19.20
N GLY A 146 -4.52 23.97 -18.17
CA GLY A 146 -5.82 23.29 -18.15
C GLY A 146 -5.92 22.13 -19.13
N ASN A 147 -4.79 21.55 -19.52
CA ASN A 147 -4.74 20.43 -20.46
C ASN A 147 -4.98 19.10 -19.75
N ASP A 148 -5.54 18.14 -20.48
CA ASP A 148 -5.66 16.76 -20.02
C ASP A 148 -4.28 16.12 -19.83
N ILE A 149 -4.20 15.25 -18.83
CA ILE A 149 -2.98 14.51 -18.52
C ILE A 149 -2.88 13.31 -19.46
N ILE A 150 -1.84 13.28 -20.29
CA ILE A 150 -1.60 12.16 -21.20
C ILE A 150 -1.23 10.88 -20.44
N PRO A 151 -1.66 9.70 -20.91
CA PRO A 151 -1.42 8.41 -20.25
C PRO A 151 0.06 8.12 -19.90
N GLU A 152 0.98 8.52 -20.78
CA GLU A 152 2.41 8.34 -20.60
C GLU A 152 2.94 9.11 -19.38
N THR A 153 2.55 10.38 -19.25
CA THR A 153 2.96 11.22 -18.11
C THR A 153 2.28 10.75 -16.82
N ALA A 154 1.01 10.32 -16.90
CA ALA A 154 0.30 9.71 -15.77
C ALA A 154 1.03 8.48 -15.21
N ILE A 155 1.51 7.59 -16.07
CA ILE A 155 2.22 6.38 -15.65
C ILE A 155 3.63 6.68 -15.14
N ARG A 156 4.33 7.67 -15.69
CA ARG A 156 5.60 8.17 -15.13
C ARG A 156 5.42 8.69 -13.70
N CYS A 157 4.34 9.43 -13.43
CA CYS A 157 4.00 9.86 -12.07
C CYS A 157 3.74 8.67 -11.14
N LEU A 158 3.01 7.66 -11.63
CA LEU A 158 2.72 6.45 -10.87
C LEU A 158 4.00 5.63 -10.56
N GLU A 159 4.89 5.49 -11.54
CA GLU A 159 6.17 4.79 -11.41
C GLU A 159 7.00 5.38 -10.27
N VAL A 160 7.18 6.71 -10.24
CA VAL A 160 7.90 7.41 -9.18
C VAL A 160 7.23 7.22 -7.81
N ALA A 161 5.89 7.28 -7.74
CA ALA A 161 5.17 7.02 -6.49
C ALA A 161 5.37 5.58 -5.97
N LEU A 162 5.47 4.60 -6.88
CA LEU A 162 5.69 3.20 -6.57
C LEU A 162 7.13 2.87 -6.16
N MET A 163 8.11 3.74 -6.44
CA MET A 163 9.50 3.58 -5.97
C MET A 163 9.64 3.66 -4.44
N ASN A 164 8.59 4.06 -3.71
CA ASN A 164 8.58 4.05 -2.25
C ASN A 164 8.92 2.65 -1.68
N ALA A 165 9.88 2.59 -0.76
CA ALA A 165 10.33 1.34 -0.12
C ALA A 165 9.19 0.52 0.51
N LYS A 166 8.13 1.16 1.01
CA LYS A 166 6.94 0.46 1.53
C LYS A 166 6.20 -0.30 0.44
N CYS A 167 6.10 0.26 -0.77
CA CYS A 167 5.45 -0.38 -1.92
C CYS A 167 6.24 -1.61 -2.39
N GLN A 168 7.58 -1.56 -2.36
CA GLN A 168 8.42 -2.69 -2.74
C GLN A 168 8.38 -3.84 -1.73
N THR A 169 8.33 -3.51 -0.43
CA THR A 169 8.40 -4.50 0.66
C THR A 169 7.05 -5.08 1.05
N ARG A 170 5.97 -4.28 0.99
CA ARG A 170 4.62 -4.70 1.41
C ARG A 170 3.62 -4.80 0.26
N GLY A 171 3.98 -4.27 -0.91
CA GLY A 171 3.09 -4.20 -2.06
C GLY A 171 2.26 -2.92 -2.10
N PHE A 172 1.39 -2.84 -3.09
CA PHE A 172 0.55 -1.69 -3.36
C PHE A 172 -0.84 -2.10 -3.89
N ILE A 173 -1.81 -1.22 -3.69
CA ILE A 173 -3.14 -1.29 -4.29
C ILE A 173 -3.31 -0.08 -5.19
N LEU A 174 -3.55 -0.33 -6.49
CA LEU A 174 -3.98 0.69 -7.43
C LEU A 174 -5.49 0.91 -7.28
N ASP A 175 -5.87 2.09 -6.81
CA ASP A 175 -7.26 2.47 -6.57
C ASP A 175 -7.85 3.21 -7.78
N GLY A 176 -8.71 2.52 -8.54
CA GLY A 176 -9.37 3.05 -9.72
C GLY A 176 -8.46 3.17 -10.96
N PHE A 177 -7.39 2.36 -11.03
CA PHE A 177 -6.45 2.34 -12.16
C PHE A 177 -5.98 0.89 -12.41
N PRO A 178 -5.76 0.46 -13.66
CA PRO A 178 -5.90 1.20 -14.94
C PRO A 178 -7.35 1.43 -15.37
N LEU A 179 -7.57 2.40 -16.25
CA LEU A 179 -8.90 2.78 -16.78
C LEU A 179 -9.08 2.57 -18.29
N THR A 180 -8.00 2.41 -19.05
CA THR A 180 -8.04 2.31 -20.52
C THR A 180 -7.05 1.26 -20.98
N LYS A 181 -7.24 0.73 -22.19
CA LYS A 181 -6.30 -0.26 -22.78
C LYS A 181 -4.88 0.29 -22.87
N LYS A 182 -4.74 1.55 -23.26
CA LYS A 182 -3.44 2.25 -23.31
C LYS A 182 -2.75 2.32 -21.94
N HIS A 183 -3.49 2.50 -20.85
CA HIS A 183 -2.92 2.43 -19.51
C HIS A 183 -2.37 1.03 -19.19
N VAL A 184 -3.09 -0.03 -19.61
CA VAL A 184 -2.65 -1.42 -19.39
C VAL A 184 -1.36 -1.69 -20.16
N GLU A 185 -1.30 -1.33 -21.44
CA GLU A 185 -0.11 -1.52 -22.29
C GLU A 185 1.13 -0.85 -21.68
N LEU A 186 0.99 0.41 -21.29
CA LEU A 186 2.07 1.18 -20.69
C LEU A 186 2.47 0.65 -19.29
N LEU A 187 1.51 0.15 -18.49
CA LEU A 187 1.83 -0.52 -17.22
C LEU A 187 2.67 -1.78 -17.45
N VAL A 188 2.33 -2.57 -18.47
CA VAL A 188 3.08 -3.78 -18.84
C VAL A 188 4.48 -3.41 -19.34
N GLU A 189 4.60 -2.38 -20.19
CA GLU A 189 5.89 -1.87 -20.66
C GLU A 189 6.80 -1.46 -19.50
N LYS A 190 6.24 -0.82 -18.45
CA LYS A 190 6.96 -0.42 -17.24
C LYS A 190 7.15 -1.54 -16.21
N GLY A 191 6.66 -2.75 -16.47
CA GLY A 191 6.74 -3.88 -15.54
C GLY A 191 5.90 -3.71 -14.26
N ILE A 192 4.94 -2.79 -14.26
CA ILE A 192 4.01 -2.56 -13.15
C ILE A 192 2.77 -3.43 -13.36
N ILE A 193 2.90 -4.71 -13.06
CA ILE A 193 1.84 -5.71 -13.28
C ILE A 193 1.19 -6.09 -11.95
N PRO A 194 -0.09 -5.75 -11.72
CA PRO A 194 -0.87 -6.27 -10.60
C PRO A 194 -1.02 -7.79 -10.70
N PHE A 195 -0.91 -8.50 -9.57
CA PHE A 195 -1.14 -9.95 -9.50
C PHE A 195 -2.61 -10.31 -9.39
N LYS A 196 -3.43 -9.42 -8.84
CA LYS A 196 -4.88 -9.58 -8.75
C LYS A 196 -5.57 -8.30 -9.18
N LEU A 197 -6.64 -8.46 -9.94
CA LEU A 197 -7.56 -7.40 -10.33
C LEU A 197 -8.91 -7.70 -9.68
N PHE A 198 -9.45 -6.74 -8.95
CA PHE A 198 -10.82 -6.80 -8.45
C PHE A 198 -11.66 -5.78 -9.20
N GLU A 199 -12.69 -6.27 -9.88
CA GLU A 199 -13.72 -5.44 -10.48
C GLU A 199 -14.93 -5.38 -9.54
N LEU A 200 -15.32 -4.16 -9.18
CA LEU A 200 -16.54 -3.94 -8.41
C LEU A 200 -17.66 -3.61 -9.38
N GLU A 201 -18.71 -4.39 -9.36
CA GLU A 201 -19.93 -4.11 -10.12
C GLU A 201 -20.89 -3.24 -9.29
N CYS A 202 -21.52 -2.25 -9.92
CA CYS A 202 -22.52 -1.41 -9.29
C CYS A 202 -23.40 -0.74 -10.34
N ASP A 203 -24.71 -0.76 -10.11
CA ASP A 203 -25.68 -0.15 -11.03
C ASP A 203 -25.54 1.38 -11.09
N LEU A 204 -25.84 1.96 -12.24
CA LEU A 204 -25.80 3.41 -12.45
C LEU A 204 -26.75 4.16 -11.49
N THR A 205 -27.92 3.60 -11.22
CA THR A 205 -28.92 4.14 -10.27
C THR A 205 -28.32 4.25 -8.86
N GLU A 206 -27.69 3.19 -8.37
CA GLU A 206 -27.02 3.19 -7.08
C GLU A 206 -25.80 4.14 -7.07
N CYS A 207 -25.00 4.16 -8.14
CA CYS A 207 -23.85 5.07 -8.28
C CYS A 207 -24.28 6.54 -8.19
N THR A 208 -25.39 6.90 -8.83
CA THR A 208 -25.96 8.26 -8.79
C THR A 208 -26.52 8.63 -7.43
N ILE A 209 -27.24 7.72 -6.75
CA ILE A 209 -27.71 7.92 -5.37
C ILE A 209 -26.53 8.19 -4.43
N ARG A 210 -25.47 7.37 -4.51
CA ARG A 210 -24.25 7.56 -3.71
C ARG A 210 -23.56 8.89 -4.02
N ALA A 211 -23.49 9.28 -5.29
CA ALA A 211 -22.92 10.56 -5.68
C ALA A 211 -23.69 11.75 -5.08
N MET A 212 -25.02 11.70 -5.08
CA MET A 212 -25.86 12.72 -4.46
C MET A 212 -25.64 12.80 -2.95
N LYS A 213 -25.50 11.65 -2.28
CA LYS A 213 -25.20 11.59 -0.84
C LYS A 213 -23.85 12.23 -0.53
N ASP A 214 -22.80 11.87 -1.26
CA ASP A 214 -21.46 12.44 -1.09
C ASP A 214 -21.42 13.94 -1.40
N ARG A 215 -22.21 14.40 -2.38
CA ARG A 215 -22.32 15.82 -2.74
C ARG A 215 -22.85 16.65 -1.57
N ASN A 216 -23.73 16.07 -0.76
CA ASN A 216 -24.38 16.71 0.39
C ASN A 216 -23.62 16.47 1.72
N ASP A 217 -22.47 15.79 1.71
CA ASP A 217 -21.69 15.52 2.92
C ASP A 217 -21.07 16.83 3.47
N PRO A 218 -21.33 17.20 4.74
CA PRO A 218 -20.76 18.40 5.35
C PRO A 218 -19.23 18.33 5.54
N ASN A 219 -18.62 17.14 5.55
CA ASN A 219 -17.18 16.95 5.71
C ASN A 219 -16.41 17.03 4.37
N ARG A 220 -17.07 17.47 3.30
CA ARG A 220 -16.50 17.52 1.96
C ARG A 220 -15.39 18.57 1.88
N GLN A 221 -14.16 18.12 1.63
CA GLN A 221 -12.98 18.99 1.51
C GLN A 221 -12.97 19.83 0.22
N PHE A 222 -13.45 19.29 -0.90
CA PHE A 222 -13.43 19.97 -2.21
C PHE A 222 -14.67 19.63 -3.05
N PRO A 223 -15.16 20.57 -3.88
CA PRO A 223 -16.20 20.29 -4.85
C PRO A 223 -15.67 19.31 -5.91
N LEU A 224 -16.30 18.15 -6.01
CA LEU A 224 -16.07 17.13 -7.04
C LEU A 224 -17.24 17.10 -8.04
N PRO A 225 -17.01 16.72 -9.30
CA PRO A 225 -18.05 16.58 -10.32
C PRO A 225 -18.86 15.29 -10.06
N ASP A 226 -19.79 15.40 -9.11
CA ASP A 226 -20.71 14.37 -8.62
C ASP A 226 -22.17 14.64 -9.08
N SER A 227 -22.36 15.44 -10.14
CA SER A 227 -23.70 15.63 -10.72
C SER A 227 -24.16 14.37 -11.47
N PRO A 228 -25.47 14.12 -11.61
CA PRO A 228 -25.98 12.95 -12.34
C PRO A 228 -25.41 12.85 -13.75
N GLU A 229 -25.26 13.98 -14.45
CA GLU A 229 -24.71 14.06 -15.80
C GLU A 229 -23.22 13.67 -15.81
N ALA A 230 -22.45 14.19 -14.85
CA ALA A 230 -21.04 13.87 -14.71
C ALA A 230 -20.80 12.39 -14.37
N ILE A 231 -21.66 11.81 -13.52
CA ILE A 231 -21.59 10.38 -13.16
C ILE A 231 -21.99 9.51 -14.35
N SER A 232 -23.05 9.88 -15.07
CA SER A 232 -23.48 9.18 -16.29
C SER A 232 -22.37 9.17 -17.35
N TYR A 233 -21.77 10.34 -17.61
CA TYR A 233 -20.63 10.47 -18.53
C TYR A 233 -19.44 9.59 -18.13
N LYS A 234 -19.03 9.65 -16.85
CA LYS A 234 -17.93 8.81 -16.34
C LYS A 234 -18.24 7.31 -16.43
N ASN A 235 -19.49 6.92 -16.18
CA ASN A 235 -19.91 5.53 -16.28
C ASN A 235 -19.92 5.05 -17.74
N ALA A 236 -20.38 5.88 -18.67
CA ALA A 236 -20.32 5.57 -20.11
C ALA A 236 -18.89 5.36 -20.59
N ILE A 237 -17.93 6.19 -20.15
CA ILE A 237 -16.51 5.99 -20.45
C ILE A 237 -16.01 4.66 -19.85
N TYR A 238 -16.34 4.38 -18.59
CA TYR A 238 -15.95 3.13 -17.94
C TYR A 238 -16.44 1.91 -18.73
N GLN A 239 -17.72 1.91 -19.11
CA GLN A 239 -18.31 0.83 -19.88
C GLN A 239 -17.68 0.67 -21.26
N HIS A 240 -17.32 1.77 -21.94
CA HIS A 240 -16.69 1.70 -23.26
C HIS A 240 -15.24 1.20 -23.24
N GLU A 241 -14.49 1.54 -22.18
CA GLU A 241 -13.06 1.21 -22.09
C GLU A 241 -12.78 -0.17 -21.50
N ILE A 242 -13.64 -0.66 -20.60
CA ILE A 242 -13.38 -1.87 -19.80
C ILE A 242 -14.28 -3.05 -20.17
N ILE A 243 -15.54 -2.81 -20.57
CA ILE A 243 -16.49 -3.86 -21.02
C ILE A 243 -16.38 -4.02 -22.53
#